data_AF-A0A6N8WB28-F1
#
_entry.id   AF-A0A6N8WB28-F1
#
_cell.length_a   1.000
_cell.length_b   1.000
_cell.length_c   1.000
_cell.angle_alpha   90.00
_cell.angle_beta   90.00
_cell.angle_gamma   90.00
#
_symmetry.space_group_name_H-M   'P 1'
#
loop_
_entity.id
_entity.type
_entity.pdbx_description
1 polymer ?
#
loop_
_entity_poly.entity_id
_entity_poly.type
_entity_poly.pdbx_seq_one_letter_code
_entity_poly.pdbx_strand_id
1 'polypeptide(L)' 'MSEHSPTKRKTAIYREGIIVAITLAVLTIVEYYAAITPPFDSFAVLMILALLKAILVVNYFMHIRSVWSEDEH' A
#
# COMPACT_ATOMS: atom_id res chain seq x y z
N MET A 1 40.20 9.67 -7.55
CA MET A 1 38.98 10.40 -7.17
C MET A 1 37.82 9.75 -7.91
N SER A 2 37.25 8.69 -7.35
CA SER A 2 36.15 7.92 -7.97
C SER A 2 34.81 8.48 -7.49
N GLU A 3 34.08 9.06 -8.42
CA GLU A 3 32.77 9.67 -8.24
C GLU A 3 31.73 8.60 -7.88
N HIS A 4 31.26 8.59 -6.63
CA HIS A 4 30.24 7.67 -6.16
C HIS A 4 28.88 8.29 -6.48
N SER A 5 28.22 7.89 -7.58
CA SER A 5 26.91 8.44 -7.97
C SER A 5 25.78 7.91 -7.06
N PRO A 6 25.09 8.73 -6.24
CA PRO A 6 24.09 8.26 -5.27
C PRO A 6 22.66 8.24 -5.86
N THR A 7 22.50 7.94 -7.15
CA THR A 7 21.22 8.12 -7.86
C THR A 7 20.28 6.92 -7.80
N LYS A 8 20.76 5.71 -7.48
CA LYS A 8 19.93 4.49 -7.49
C LYS A 8 18.99 4.32 -6.30
N ARG A 9 19.25 4.99 -5.16
CA ARG A 9 18.55 4.70 -3.89
C ARG A 9 17.17 5.36 -3.80
N LYS A 10 17.00 6.57 -4.36
CA LYS A 10 15.73 7.31 -4.31
C LYS A 10 14.61 6.65 -5.11
N THR A 11 14.93 6.02 -6.25
CA THR A 11 13.94 5.40 -7.14
C THR A 11 13.27 4.18 -6.51
N ALA A 12 13.93 3.48 -5.59
CA ALA A 12 13.37 2.28 -4.95
C ALA A 12 12.21 2.61 -3.99
N ILE A 13 12.31 3.71 -3.24
CA ILE A 13 11.31 4.14 -2.26
C ILE A 13 10.00 4.55 -2.96
N TYR A 14 10.09 5.34 -4.05
CA TYR A 14 8.90 5.73 -4.81
C TYR A 14 8.18 4.54 -5.46
N ARG A 15 8.93 3.52 -5.91
CA ARG A 15 8.33 2.31 -6.50
C ARG A 15 7.48 1.55 -5.49
N GLU A 16 7.89 1.50 -4.25
CA GLU A 16 7.17 0.78 -3.21
C GLU A 16 5.83 1.46 -2.89
N GLY A 17 5.82 2.77 -2.64
CA GLY A 17 4.58 3.51 -2.40
C GLY A 17 3.59 3.42 -3.56
N ILE A 18 4.08 3.41 -4.81
CA ILE A 18 3.25 3.24 -6.00
C ILE A 18 2.62 1.85 -6.06
N ILE A 19 3.38 0.77 -5.75
CA ILE A 19 2.85 -0.60 -5.75
C ILE A 19 1.73 -0.74 -4.71
N VAL A 20 1.90 -0.16 -3.51
CA VAL A 20 0.88 -0.21 -2.47
C VAL A 20 -0.34 0.62 -2.86
N ALA A 21 -0.15 1.82 -3.43
CA ALA A 21 -1.24 2.65 -3.92
C ALA A 21 -2.08 1.95 -5.00
N ILE A 22 -1.42 1.27 -5.95
CA ILE A 22 -2.10 0.45 -6.97
C ILE A 22 -2.86 -0.70 -6.31
N THR A 23 -2.25 -1.38 -5.33
CA THR A 23 -2.89 -2.49 -4.60
C THR A 23 -4.16 -2.02 -3.87
N LEU A 24 -4.09 -0.86 -3.21
CA LEU A 24 -5.26 -0.24 -2.57
C LEU A 24 -6.32 0.14 -3.60
N ALA A 25 -5.94 0.73 -4.72
CA ALA A 25 -6.87 1.10 -5.78
C ALA A 25 -7.63 -0.12 -6.32
N VAL A 26 -6.93 -1.23 -6.58
CA VAL A 26 -7.55 -2.49 -7.01
C VAL A 26 -8.49 -3.03 -5.93
N LEU A 27 -8.08 -3.03 -4.67
CA LEU A 27 -8.92 -3.51 -3.56
C LEU A 27 -10.18 -2.66 -3.37
N THR A 28 -10.11 -1.36 -3.65
CA THR A 28 -11.27 -0.45 -3.66
C THR A 28 -12.21 -0.74 -4.82
N ILE A 29 -11.69 -1.05 -6.01
CA ILE A 29 -12.54 -1.46 -7.14
C ILE A 29 -13.29 -2.74 -6.81
N VAL A 30 -12.62 -3.74 -6.23
CA VAL A 30 -13.25 -4.99 -5.78
C VAL A 30 -14.33 -4.73 -4.73
N GLU A 31 -14.08 -3.84 -3.77
CA GLU A 31 -15.07 -3.43 -2.77
C GLU A 31 -16.28 -2.74 -3.39
N TYR A 32 -16.07 -1.85 -4.35
CA TYR A 32 -17.16 -1.20 -5.07
C TYR A 32 -18.07 -2.24 -5.75
N TYR A 33 -17.48 -3.21 -6.46
CA TYR A 33 -18.26 -4.29 -7.08
C TYR A 33 -18.97 -5.17 -6.07
N ALA A 34 -18.35 -5.48 -4.93
CA ALA A 34 -18.99 -6.21 -3.85
C ALA A 34 -20.21 -5.43 -3.29
N ALA A 35 -20.09 -4.11 -3.14
CA ALA A 35 -21.16 -3.26 -2.61
C ALA A 35 -22.37 -3.15 -3.56
N ILE A 36 -22.16 -3.18 -4.87
CA ILE A 36 -23.24 -3.01 -5.86
C ILE A 36 -23.82 -4.33 -6.39
N THR A 37 -23.23 -5.48 -6.02
CA THR A 37 -23.63 -6.80 -6.55
C THR A 37 -24.28 -7.64 -5.44
N PRO A 38 -25.61 -7.73 -5.38
CA PRO A 38 -26.29 -8.68 -4.50
C PRO A 38 -25.87 -10.12 -4.87
N PRO A 39 -25.60 -11.01 -3.89
CA PRO A 39 -25.82 -10.89 -2.45
C PRO A 39 -24.59 -10.42 -1.65
N PHE A 40 -23.56 -9.86 -2.31
CA PHE A 40 -22.29 -9.48 -1.68
C PHE A 40 -22.32 -8.09 -1.04
N ASP A 41 -23.45 -7.38 -1.10
CA ASP A 41 -23.73 -6.07 -0.50
C ASP A 41 -23.86 -6.12 1.04
N SER A 42 -23.47 -7.23 1.65
CA SER A 42 -23.48 -7.41 3.10
C SER A 42 -22.50 -6.47 3.80
N PHE A 43 -22.98 -5.75 4.80
CA PHE A 43 -22.17 -4.90 5.68
C PHE A 43 -20.93 -5.63 6.24
N ALA A 44 -21.07 -6.92 6.59
CA ALA A 44 -19.97 -7.71 7.12
C ALA A 44 -18.83 -7.89 6.09
N VAL A 45 -19.17 -8.11 4.82
CA VAL A 45 -18.20 -8.29 3.73
C VAL A 45 -17.44 -6.99 3.48
N LEU A 46 -18.15 -5.87 3.42
CA LEU A 46 -17.55 -4.53 3.22
C LEU A 46 -16.66 -4.13 4.42
N MET A 47 -17.08 -4.45 5.65
CA MET A 47 -16.26 -4.21 6.84
C MET A 47 -14.95 -4.99 6.81
N ILE A 48 -14.95 -6.25 6.37
CA ILE A 48 -13.72 -7.04 6.21
C ILE A 48 -12.81 -6.39 5.16
N LEU A 49 -13.36 -5.97 4.02
CA LEU A 49 -12.60 -5.28 2.98
C LEU A 49 -12.02 -3.94 3.45
N ALA A 50 -12.73 -3.22 4.30
CA ALA A 50 -12.26 -1.99 4.93
C ALA A 50 -11.11 -2.28 5.92
N LEU A 51 -11.22 -3.33 6.73
CA LEU A 51 -10.16 -3.75 7.66
C LEU A 51 -8.89 -4.19 6.92
N LEU A 52 -9.02 -4.95 5.82
CA LEU A 52 -7.87 -5.34 5.00
C LEU A 52 -7.11 -4.12 4.45
N LYS A 53 -7.83 -3.08 4.02
CA LYS A 53 -7.22 -1.81 3.60
C LYS A 53 -6.53 -1.13 4.77
N ALA A 54 -7.17 -1.04 5.93
CA ALA A 54 -6.58 -0.42 7.12
C ALA A 54 -5.28 -1.10 7.54
N ILE A 55 -5.22 -2.44 7.55
CA ILE A 55 -4.01 -3.21 7.84
C ILE A 55 -2.91 -2.93 6.82
N LEU A 56 -3.26 -2.88 5.53
CA LEU A 56 -2.30 -2.56 4.47
C LEU A 56 -1.76 -1.13 4.62
N VAL A 57 -2.64 -0.16 4.85
CA VAL A 57 -2.24 1.25 5.03
C VAL A 57 -1.34 1.40 6.25
N VAL A 58 -1.67 0.78 7.38
CA VAL A 58 -0.86 0.87 8.60
C VAL A 58 0.53 0.26 8.41
N ASN A 59 0.61 -0.92 7.80
CA ASN A 59 1.89 -1.61 7.56
C ASN A 59 2.81 -0.86 6.60
N TYR A 60 2.26 -0.26 5.55
CA TYR A 60 3.06 0.34 4.47
C TYR A 60 3.23 1.85 4.58
N PHE A 61 2.23 2.58 5.08
CA PHE A 61 2.26 4.05 5.16
C PHE A 61 2.47 4.59 6.57
N MET A 62 2.01 3.88 7.63
CA MET A 62 2.13 4.44 8.98
C MET A 62 3.43 4.10 9.70
N HIS A 63 3.95 2.86 9.75
CA HIS A 63 5.00 2.59 10.76
C HIS A 63 6.09 1.51 10.53
N ILE A 64 6.24 0.82 9.39
CA ILE A 64 7.23 -0.30 9.32
C ILE A 64 8.31 -0.15 8.25
N ARG A 65 8.07 0.53 7.12
CA ARG A 65 9.12 0.67 6.08
C ARG A 65 9.94 1.95 6.18
N SER A 66 9.38 3.05 6.71
CA SER A 66 10.13 4.32 6.81
C SER A 66 11.12 4.34 7.98
N VAL A 67 10.84 3.64 9.08
CA VAL A 67 11.73 3.55 10.25
C VAL A 67 12.97 2.68 9.95
N TRP A 68 12.86 1.71 9.03
CA TRP A 68 13.98 0.88 8.57
C TRP A 68 14.70 1.43 7.32
N SER A 69 14.26 2.58 6.78
CA SER A 69 15.01 3.32 5.75
C SER A 69 15.84 4.46 6.32
N GLU A 70 15.91 4.54 7.65
CA GLU A 70 16.69 5.52 8.39
C GLU A 70 17.78 4.82 9.20
N ASP A 71 18.45 3.84 8.58
CA ASP A 71 19.83 3.46 8.87
C ASP A 71 20.28 2.41 7.86
N GLU A 72 21.16 2.81 6.93
CA GLU A 72 22.52 2.25 6.79
C GLU A 72 23.18 2.72 5.47
N HIS A 73 24.18 3.59 5.68
CA HIS A 73 25.27 4.05 4.80
C HIS A 73 25.02 5.18 3.80
#